data_AF-A0A167UZ99-F1
#
_entry.id   AF-A0A167UZ99-F1
#
_cell.length_a   1.000
_cell.length_b   1.000
_cell.length_c   1.000
_cell.angle_alpha   90.00
_cell.angle_beta   90.00
_cell.angle_gamma   90.00
#
_symmetry.space_group_name_H-M   'P 1'
#
loop_
_entity.id
_entity.type
_entity.pdbx_description
1 polymer ?
#
loop_
_entity_poly.entity_id
_entity_poly.type
_entity_poly.pdbx_seq_one_letter_code
_entity_poly.pdbx_strand_id
1 'polypeptide(L)'
;MRSYFRVTLIRSAIGLPRRTGAILQALGLTKRMATVFHPVTPDAAGMIMRVKELVSVAEVDRPLTKMEVHLERKPHPGYYVEKKGVDIMKAKREFDGAAKTASGEVSTQ
;
A
#
# COMPACT_ATOMS: atom_id res chain seq x y z
N MET A 1 10.54 -2.21 -23.91
CA MET A 1 9.96 -2.45 -22.57
C MET A 1 11.01 -2.06 -21.54
N ARG A 2 10.66 -1.35 -20.46
CA ARG A 2 11.60 -1.10 -19.36
C ARG A 2 11.25 -2.06 -18.23
N SER A 3 12.07 -3.08 -18.02
CA SER A 3 11.87 -4.07 -16.96
C SER A 3 12.46 -3.59 -15.63
N TYR A 4 11.92 -4.12 -14.53
CA TYR A 4 12.35 -3.85 -13.16
C TYR A 4 12.60 -5.14 -12.39
N PHE A 5 13.56 -5.11 -11.48
CA PHE A 5 13.75 -6.16 -10.48
C PHE A 5 12.87 -5.88 -9.26
N ARG A 6 11.94 -6.77 -8.96
CA ARG A 6 11.26 -6.87 -7.65
C ARG A 6 12.17 -7.67 -6.72
N VAL A 7 12.88 -7.00 -5.84
CA VAL A 7 13.82 -7.62 -4.90
C VAL A 7 13.21 -7.67 -3.51
N THR A 8 13.15 -8.86 -2.91
CA THR A 8 12.63 -9.06 -1.55
C THR A 8 13.67 -9.70 -0.66
N LEU A 9 13.94 -9.12 0.51
CA LEU A 9 14.88 -9.71 1.48
C LEU A 9 14.23 -10.87 2.23
N ILE A 10 14.60 -12.11 1.90
CA ILE A 10 14.04 -13.32 2.49
C ILE A 10 14.83 -13.81 3.71
N ARG A 11 16.15 -13.59 3.74
CA ARG A 11 17.03 -13.97 4.86
C ARG A 11 17.71 -12.75 5.47
N SER A 12 17.99 -12.81 6.76
CA SER A 12 18.64 -11.71 7.49
C SER A 12 20.15 -11.72 7.25
N ALA A 13 20.78 -10.54 7.34
CA ALA A 13 22.24 -10.39 7.28
C ALA A 13 22.92 -10.42 8.66
N ILE A 14 22.20 -10.81 9.71
CA ILE A 14 22.78 -10.98 11.06
C ILE A 14 23.89 -12.03 11.00
N GLY A 15 25.04 -11.71 11.59
CA GLY A 15 26.21 -12.60 11.61
C GLY A 15 27.00 -12.65 10.29
N LEU A 16 26.62 -11.86 9.28
CA LEU A 16 27.38 -11.75 8.03
C LEU A 16 28.39 -10.59 8.07
N PRO A 17 29.40 -10.60 7.18
CA PRO A 17 30.34 -9.49 7.06
C PRO A 17 29.64 -8.15 6.81
N ARG A 18 30.19 -7.06 7.35
CA ARG A 18 29.66 -5.69 7.22
C ARG A 18 29.42 -5.27 5.77
N ARG A 19 30.23 -5.77 4.84
CA ARG A 19 30.11 -5.51 3.40
C ARG A 19 28.76 -5.98 2.84
N THR A 20 28.28 -7.15 3.26
CA THR A 20 26.98 -7.69 2.82
C THR A 20 25.84 -6.82 3.32
N GLY A 21 25.90 -6.40 4.59
CA GLY A 21 24.93 -5.45 5.16
C GLY A 21 24.91 -4.10 4.45
N ALA A 22 26.08 -3.57 4.09
CA ALA A 22 26.20 -2.32 3.35
C ALA A 22 25.56 -2.40 1.94
N ILE A 23 25.72 -3.52 1.23
CA ILE A 23 25.08 -3.73 -0.08
C ILE A 23 23.55 -3.78 0.05
N LEU A 24 23.03 -4.48 1.07
CA LEU A 24 21.59 -4.51 1.33
C LEU A 24 21.04 -3.11 1.65
N GLN A 25 21.77 -2.32 2.44
CA GLN A 25 21.39 -0.93 2.73
C GLN A 25 21.39 -0.06 1.47
N ALA A 26 22.39 -0.21 0.59
CA ALA A 26 22.45 0.50 -0.69
C ALA A 26 21.28 0.13 -1.61
N LEU A 27 20.86 -1.13 -1.61
CA LEU A 27 19.65 -1.59 -2.31
C LEU A 27 18.33 -1.11 -1.65
N GLY A 28 18.37 -0.54 -0.44
CA GLY A 28 17.19 -0.10 0.30
C GLY A 28 16.51 -1.20 1.13
N LEU A 29 17.17 -2.35 1.31
CA LEU A 29 16.64 -3.50 2.06
C LEU A 29 17.09 -3.45 3.52
N THR A 30 16.29 -2.79 4.36
CA THR A 30 16.59 -2.59 5.79
C THR A 30 15.97 -3.64 6.72
N LYS A 31 14.82 -4.20 6.35
CA LYS A 31 14.07 -5.18 7.17
C LYS A 31 13.74 -6.43 6.35
N ARG A 32 13.63 -7.58 7.03
CA ARG A 32 13.21 -8.83 6.38
C ARG A 32 11.81 -8.67 5.79
N MET A 33 11.54 -9.33 4.67
CA MET A 33 10.30 -9.25 3.89
C MET A 33 9.99 -7.85 3.32
N ALA A 34 10.95 -6.92 3.37
CA ALA A 34 10.86 -5.69 2.61
C ALA A 34 11.06 -5.99 1.12
N THR A 35 10.25 -5.33 0.29
CA THR A 35 10.33 -5.40 -1.18
C THR A 35 10.70 -4.02 -1.71
N VAL A 36 11.67 -3.98 -2.61
CA VAL A 36 12.12 -2.78 -3.32
C VAL A 36 12.12 -3.06 -4.82
N PHE A 37 12.00 -2.01 -5.62
CA PHE A 37 12.00 -2.09 -7.07
C PHE A 37 13.16 -1.29 -7.64
N HIS A 38 13.98 -1.94 -8.46
CA HIS A 38 15.12 -1.32 -9.14
C HIS A 38 14.98 -1.50 -10.66
N PRO A 39 15.36 -0.51 -11.49
CA PRO A 39 15.40 -0.72 -12.93
C PRO A 39 16.41 -1.83 -13.27
N VAL A 40 16.15 -2.59 -14.33
CA VAL A 40 17.09 -3.61 -14.81
C VAL A 40 18.33 -2.92 -15.40
N THR A 41 19.38 -2.83 -14.58
CA THR A 41 20.69 -2.31 -14.97
C THR A 41 21.80 -3.28 -14.54
N PRO A 42 22.96 -3.29 -15.22
CA PRO A 42 24.09 -4.15 -14.83
C PRO A 42 24.60 -3.90 -13.40
N ASP A 43 24.56 -2.65 -12.94
CA ASP A 43 24.98 -2.28 -11.58
C ASP A 43 24.03 -2.86 -10.52
N ALA A 44 22.71 -2.71 -10.72
CA ALA A 44 21.71 -3.33 -9.85
C ALA A 44 21.85 -4.86 -9.84
N ALA A 45 22.02 -5.48 -11.02
CA ALA A 45 22.24 -6.92 -11.13
C ALA A 45 23.50 -7.37 -10.39
N GLY A 46 24.61 -6.61 -10.51
CA GLY A 46 25.86 -6.91 -9.81
C GLY A 46 25.71 -6.84 -8.29
N MET A 47 25.03 -5.82 -7.77
CA MET A 47 24.71 -5.72 -6.34
C MET A 47 23.85 -6.88 -5.86
N ILE A 48 22.78 -7.21 -6.60
CA ILE A 48 21.87 -8.31 -6.30
C ILE A 48 22.63 -9.65 -6.27
N MET A 49 23.51 -9.90 -7.25
CA MET A 49 24.30 -11.13 -7.32
C MET A 49 25.24 -11.32 -6.13
N ARG A 50 25.73 -10.25 -5.52
CA ARG A 50 26.55 -10.32 -4.30
C ARG A 50 25.78 -10.76 -3.06
N VAL A 51 24.45 -10.65 -3.08
CA VAL A 51 23.55 -10.96 -1.95
C VAL A 51 22.49 -11.98 -2.34
N LYS A 52 22.70 -12.75 -3.41
CA LYS A 52 21.72 -13.67 -4.02
C LYS A 52 21.18 -14.72 -3.05
N GLU A 53 21.96 -15.07 -2.02
CA GLU A 53 21.57 -16.02 -0.99
C GLU A 53 20.55 -15.42 -0.01
N LEU A 54 20.44 -14.10 0.06
CA LEU A 54 19.58 -13.38 1.01
C LEU A 54 18.29 -12.87 0.39
N VAL A 55 18.26 -12.73 -0.93
CA VAL A 55 17.16 -12.07 -1.65
C VAL A 55 16.42 -13.03 -2.58
N SER A 56 15.14 -12.78 -2.76
CA SER A 56 14.34 -13.33 -3.85
C SER A 56 14.13 -12.23 -4.89
N VAL A 57 14.29 -12.56 -6.17
CA VAL A 57 14.26 -11.62 -7.29
C VAL A 57 13.25 -12.12 -8.32
N ALA A 58 12.37 -11.23 -8.76
CA ALA A 58 11.49 -11.45 -9.90
C ALA A 58 11.60 -10.27 -10.86
N GLU A 59 11.48 -10.53 -12.16
CA GLU A 59 11.33 -9.49 -13.17
C GLU A 59 9.87 -9.04 -13.25
N VAL A 60 9.64 -7.73 -13.33
CA VAL A 60 8.31 -7.12 -13.45
C VAL A 60 8.34 -5.97 -14.45
N ASP A 61 7.22 -5.71 -15.12
CA ASP A 61 7.11 -4.67 -16.14
C ASP A 61 7.16 -3.24 -15.56
N ARG A 62 6.69 -3.08 -14.33
CA ARG A 62 6.63 -1.77 -13.66
C ARG A 62 6.93 -1.86 -12.17
N PRO A 63 7.51 -0.81 -11.57
CA PRO A 63 7.66 -0.74 -10.12
C PRO A 63 6.31 -0.44 -9.48
N LEU A 64 6.04 -1.06 -8.32
CA LEU A 64 4.89 -0.71 -7.50
C LEU A 64 5.29 0.33 -6.45
N THR A 65 4.40 1.29 -6.22
CA THR A 65 4.52 2.24 -5.12
C THR A 65 4.27 1.55 -3.78
N LYS A 66 4.72 2.17 -2.68
CA LYS A 66 4.51 1.64 -1.32
C LYS A 66 3.02 1.45 -1.00
N MET A 67 2.15 2.32 -1.50
CA MET A 67 0.71 2.21 -1.34
C MET A 67 0.14 1.03 -2.12
N GLU A 68 0.54 0.83 -3.37
CA GLU A 68 0.09 -0.31 -4.17
C GLU A 68 0.53 -1.64 -3.55
N VAL A 69 1.78 -1.75 -3.09
CA VAL A 69 2.25 -2.95 -2.38
C VAL A 69 1.47 -3.19 -1.08
N HIS A 70 1.08 -2.12 -0.38
CA HIS A 70 0.24 -2.25 0.81
C HIS A 70 -1.18 -2.73 0.47
N LEU A 71 -1.78 -2.19 -0.60
CA LEU A 71 -3.10 -2.59 -1.07
C LEU A 71 -3.12 -4.03 -1.59
N GLU A 72 -2.08 -4.47 -2.30
CA GLU A 72 -1.91 -5.87 -2.76
C GLU A 72 -1.95 -6.86 -1.58
N ARG A 73 -1.42 -6.45 -0.42
CA ARG A 73 -1.41 -7.26 0.81
C ARG A 73 -2.71 -7.17 1.60
N LYS A 74 -3.58 -6.21 1.31
CA LYS A 74 -4.78 -5.95 2.10
C LYS A 74 -5.87 -6.95 1.69
N PRO A 75 -6.33 -7.83 2.59
CA PRO A 75 -7.44 -8.72 2.28
C PRO A 75 -8.74 -7.95 2.11
N HIS A 76 -9.71 -8.56 1.43
CA HIS A 76 -11.05 -8.00 1.35
C HIS A 76 -11.65 -7.89 2.78
N PRO A 77 -12.20 -6.73 3.19
CA PRO A 77 -12.69 -6.52 4.55
C PRO A 77 -13.79 -7.49 5.01
N GLY A 78 -14.57 -8.03 4.07
CA GLY A 78 -15.63 -9.00 4.36
C GLY A 78 -16.94 -8.37 4.86
N TYR A 79 -17.01 -7.04 4.93
CA TYR A 79 -18.22 -6.30 5.25
C TYR A 79 -18.35 -5.08 4.32
N TYR A 80 -19.57 -4.57 4.18
CA TYR A 80 -19.85 -3.29 3.54
C TYR A 80 -20.65 -2.41 4.52
N VAL A 81 -20.42 -1.10 4.48
CA VAL A 81 -21.13 -0.15 5.34
C VAL A 81 -22.35 0.36 4.58
N GLU A 82 -23.54 -0.02 5.02
CA GLU A 82 -24.81 0.34 4.36
C GLU A 82 -25.12 1.84 4.42
N LYS A 83 -25.03 2.42 5.62
CA LYS A 83 -25.26 3.85 5.86
C LYS A 83 -24.31 4.32 6.95
N LYS A 84 -23.67 5.47 6.77
CA LYS A 84 -22.90 6.09 7.85
C LYS A 84 -23.87 6.76 8.82
N GLY A 85 -23.54 6.78 10.11
CA GLY A 85 -24.38 7.47 11.11
C GLY A 85 -24.64 8.94 10.78
N VAL A 86 -23.68 9.60 10.12
CA VAL A 86 -23.81 10.98 9.62
C VAL A 86 -24.91 11.09 8.55
N ASP A 87 -24.97 10.13 7.62
CA ASP A 87 -25.98 10.09 6.57
C ASP A 87 -27.37 9.81 7.14
N ILE A 88 -27.46 8.96 8.17
CA ILE A 88 -28.69 8.70 8.92
C ILE A 88 -29.17 9.98 9.63
N MET A 89 -28.28 10.70 10.31
CA MET A 89 -28.61 11.93 11.00
C MET A 89 -29.02 13.06 10.05
N LYS A 90 -28.37 13.16 8.89
CA LYS A 90 -28.72 14.14 7.85
C LYS A 90 -30.09 13.82 7.24
N ALA A 91 -30.32 12.57 6.85
CA ALA A 91 -31.63 12.13 6.35
C ALA A 91 -32.75 12.33 7.38
N LYS A 92 -32.48 12.09 8.67
CA LYS A 92 -33.43 12.37 9.76
C LYS A 92 -33.73 13.87 9.89
N ARG A 93 -32.71 14.73 9.85
CA ARG A 93 -32.89 16.20 9.89
C ARG A 93 -33.64 16.74 8.69
N GLU A 94 -33.36 16.22 7.49
CA GLU A 94 -34.07 16.57 6.26
C GLU A 94 -35.54 16.10 6.29
N PHE A 95 -35.79 14.88 6.78
CA PHE A 95 -37.15 14.36 6.99
C PHE A 95 -37.93 15.18 8.03
N ASP A 96 -37.33 15.46 9.19
CA ASP A 96 -37.96 16.25 10.25
C ASP A 96 -38.19 17.71 9.81
N GLY A 97 -37.30 18.26 8.97
CA GLY A 97 -37.46 19.59 8.36
C GLY A 97 -38.56 19.64 7.30
N ALA A 98 -38.69 18.60 6.47
CA ALA A 98 -39.76 18.45 5.49
C ALA A 98 -41.13 18.22 6.16
N ALA A 99 -41.18 17.46 7.25
CA ALA A 99 -42.40 17.25 8.04
C ALA A 99 -42.87 18.57 8.70
N LYS A 100 -41.95 19.39 9.21
CA LYS A 100 -42.27 20.73 9.77
C LYS A 100 -42.77 21.74 8.73
N THR A 101 -42.31 21.64 7.48
CA THR A 101 -42.79 22.49 6.38
C THR A 101 -44.14 22.00 5.83
N ALA A 102 -44.39 20.69 5.85
CA ALA A 102 -45.70 20.11 5.50
C ALA A 102 -46.78 20.32 6.59
N SER A 103 -46.38 20.47 7.86
CA SER A 103 -47.27 20.84 8.98
C SER A 103 -47.38 22.35 9.19
N GLY A 104 -46.92 23.16 8.23
CA GLY A 104 -47.02 24.61 8.29
C GLY A 104 -48.47 25.06 8.24
N GLU A 105 -48.95 25.55 9.38
CA GLU A 105 -49.81 26.71 9.46
C GLU A 105 -49.47 27.68 8.32
N VAL A 106 -50.28 27.68 7.26
CA VAL A 106 -50.32 28.76 6.29
C VAL A 106 -51.07 29.90 6.99
N SER A 107 -50.33 30.69 7.78
CA SER A 107 -50.83 31.97 8.26
C SER A 107 -51.02 32.88 7.04
N THR A 108 -52.27 32.96 6.59
CA THR A 108 -52.74 33.92 5.60
C THR A 108 -53.19 35.16 6.36
N GLN A 109 -52.48 36.26 6.13
CA GLN A 109 -52.85 37.67 6.40
C GLN A 109 -53.19 38.07 7.83
#